data_AF-A0A3D2MXI5-F1
#
_entry.id   AF-A0A3D2MXI5-F1
#
_cell.length_a   1.000
_cell.length_b   1.000
_cell.length_c   1.000
_cell.angle_alpha   90.00
_cell.angle_beta   90.00
_cell.angle_gamma   90.00
#
_symmetry.space_group_name_H-M   'P 1'
#
loop_
_entity.id
_entity.type
_entity.pdbx_description
1 polymer ?
#
loop_
_entity_poly.entity_id
_entity_poly.type
_entity_poly.pdbx_seq_one_letter_code
_entity_poly.pdbx_strand_id
1 'polypeptide(L)'
;MRQPSKVLACVDQSDYASHVTDYAAWAACRLKAPLELLHVIDRHPEVAADIDRSGALGVDAQESLLERLSQEEGERSKVIREQGRVFLNA
;
A
#
# COMPACT_ATOMS: atom_id res chain seq x y z
N MET A 1 12.10 -25.61 -6.80
CA MET A 1 13.44 -24.99 -6.68
C MET A 1 13.43 -24.13 -5.43
N ARG A 2 14.42 -24.27 -4.53
CA ARG A 2 14.47 -23.51 -3.27
C ARG A 2 15.04 -22.12 -3.56
N GLN A 3 14.31 -21.05 -3.23
CA GLN A 3 14.84 -19.70 -3.39
C GLN A 3 16.05 -19.49 -2.46
N PRO A 4 17.09 -18.76 -2.90
CA PRO A 4 18.21 -18.41 -2.04
C PRO A 4 17.72 -17.56 -0.86
N SER A 5 18.34 -17.74 0.31
CA SER A 5 18.05 -16.93 1.50
C SER A 5 18.30 -15.44 1.19
N LYS A 6 17.33 -14.58 1.50
CA LYS A 6 17.39 -13.12 1.32
C LYS A 6 16.97 -12.41 2.61
N VAL A 7 17.46 -11.20 2.80
CA VAL A 7 16.96 -10.29 3.84
C VAL A 7 15.78 -9.54 3.25
N LEU A 8 14.62 -9.64 3.88
CA LEU A 8 13.42 -8.88 3.52
C LEU A 8 13.19 -7.80 4.59
N ALA A 9 13.18 -6.54 4.19
CA ALA A 9 12.93 -5.41 5.06
C ALA A 9 11.58 -4.78 4.73
N CYS A 10 10.64 -4.88 5.68
CA CYS A 10 9.34 -4.24 5.56
C CYS A 10 9.45 -2.79 6.04
N VAL A 11 9.12 -1.84 5.16
CA VAL A 11 9.23 -0.40 5.42
C VAL A 11 7.89 0.28 5.17
N ASP A 12 7.53 1.23 6.02
CA ASP A 12 6.38 2.11 5.88
C ASP A 12 6.85 3.55 5.65
N GLN A 13 5.94 4.51 5.58
CA GLN A 13 6.31 5.94 5.42
C GLN A 13 6.61 6.61 6.77
N SER A 14 7.00 5.84 7.80
CA SER A 14 7.39 6.40 9.09
C SER A 14 8.85 6.85 9.09
N ASP A 15 9.21 7.68 10.07
CA ASP A 15 10.59 8.10 10.30
C ASP A 15 11.54 6.92 10.64
N TYR A 16 10.98 5.75 10.97
CA TYR A 16 11.75 4.54 11.27
C TYR A 16 12.19 3.78 10.02
N ALA A 17 11.62 4.08 8.85
CA ALA A 17 11.91 3.36 7.61
C ALA A 17 13.39 3.43 7.20
N SER A 18 14.02 4.59 7.42
CA SER A 18 15.46 4.78 7.20
C SER A 18 16.29 3.85 8.08
N HIS A 19 15.98 3.81 9.38
CA HIS A 19 16.66 2.94 10.34
C HIS A 19 16.51 1.46 9.97
N VAL A 20 15.31 1.01 9.61
CA VAL A 20 15.06 -0.36 9.16
C VAL A 20 15.88 -0.68 7.92
N THR A 21 15.94 0.24 6.95
CA THR A 21 16.71 0.09 5.72
C THR A 21 18.22 -0.03 6.00
N ASP A 22 18.76 0.81 6.88
CA ASP A 22 20.17 0.81 7.27
C ASP A 22 20.59 -0.50 7.94
N TYR A 23 19.80 -0.96 8.92
CA TYR A 23 20.09 -2.22 9.61
C TYR A 23 19.90 -3.43 8.71
N ALA A 24 18.94 -3.39 7.78
CA ALA A 24 18.75 -4.46 6.81
C ALA A 24 19.91 -4.53 5.81
N ALA A 25 20.43 -3.39 5.34
CA ALA A 25 21.62 -3.32 4.50
C ALA A 25 22.85 -3.89 5.24
N TRP A 26 23.05 -3.50 6.49
CA TRP A 26 24.11 -4.06 7.34
C TRP A 26 23.99 -5.59 7.47
N ALA A 27 22.79 -6.10 7.75
CA ALA A 27 22.55 -7.53 7.90
C ALA A 27 22.79 -8.28 6.59
N ALA A 28 22.32 -7.75 5.46
CA ALA A 28 22.50 -8.34 4.13
C ALA A 28 23.98 -8.47 3.76
N CYS A 29 24.77 -7.42 4.01
CA CYS A 29 26.22 -7.45 3.82
C CYS A 29 26.89 -8.51 4.70
N ARG A 30 26.49 -8.62 5.98
CA ARG A 30 27.08 -9.60 6.92
C ARG A 30 26.73 -11.05 6.57
N LEU A 31 25.50 -11.27 6.11
CA LEU A 31 24.98 -12.58 5.73
C LEU A 31 25.37 -13.00 4.31
N LYS A 32 25.94 -12.08 3.51
CA LYS A 32 26.20 -12.28 2.08
C LYS A 32 24.94 -12.73 1.34
N ALA A 33 23.81 -12.12 1.68
CA ALA A 33 22.49 -12.42 1.14
C ALA A 33 21.92 -11.20 0.42
N PRO A 34 21.09 -11.37 -0.62
CA PRO A 34 20.38 -10.25 -1.25
C PRO A 34 19.48 -9.52 -0.26
N LEU A 35 19.32 -8.21 -0.44
CA LEU A 35 18.36 -7.38 0.29
C LEU A 35 17.17 -7.04 -0.63
N GLU A 36 15.96 -7.11 -0.09
CA GLU A 36 14.73 -6.68 -0.74
C GLU A 36 13.93 -5.79 0.22
N LEU A 37 13.51 -4.62 -0.26
CA LEU A 37 12.63 -3.72 0.47
C LEU A 37 11.17 -3.99 0.06
N LEU A 38 10.28 -4.06 1.05
CA LEU A 38 8.85 -4.28 0.85
C LEU A 38 8.06 -3.17 1.55
N HIS A 39 7.34 -2.38 0.77
CA HIS A 39 6.35 -1.44 1.29
C HIS A 39 4.95 -2.03 1.12
N VAL A 40 4.23 -2.19 2.24
CA VAL A 40 2.85 -2.67 2.23
C VAL A 40 1.91 -1.47 2.21
N ILE A 41 1.01 -1.46 1.23
CA ILE A 41 -0.07 -0.48 1.17
C ILE A 41 -1.18 -0.95 2.09
N ASP A 42 -1.36 -0.25 3.21
CA ASP A 42 -2.51 -0.50 4.06
C ASP A 42 -3.79 0.00 3.38
N ARG A 43 -4.79 -0.87 3.31
CA ARG A 43 -6.11 -0.54 2.80
C ARG A 43 -7.02 -0.57 4.01
N HIS A 44 -7.36 0.59 4.55
CA HIS A 44 -8.42 0.69 5.55
C HIS A 44 -9.78 0.76 4.85
N PRO A 45 -10.55 -0.36 4.76
CA PRO A 45 -11.90 -0.33 4.19
C PRO A 45 -12.89 0.47 5.06
N GLU A 46 -12.53 0.77 6.32
CA GLU A 46 -13.39 1.49 7.26
C GLU A 46 -13.45 3.01 7.03
N VAL A 47 -12.57 3.60 6.23
CA VAL A 47 -12.64 5.03 5.87
C VAL A 47 -13.42 5.19 4.56
N ALA A 48 -14.70 4.83 4.60
CA ALA A 48 -15.66 5.33 3.62
C ALA A 48 -15.90 6.80 3.96
N ALA A 49 -15.15 7.69 3.30
CA ALA A 49 -15.13 9.12 3.60
C ALA A 49 -16.49 9.81 3.35
N ASP A 50 -17.40 9.18 2.61
CA ASP A 50 -18.76 9.65 2.46
C ASP A 50 -19.68 8.47 2.13
N ILE A 51 -20.55 8.10 3.07
CA ILE A 51 -21.63 7.15 2.80
C ILE A 51 -22.89 7.98 2.70
N ASP A 52 -23.46 8.09 1.51
CA ASP A 52 -24.80 8.64 1.34
C ASP A 52 -25.80 7.79 2.14
N ARG A 53 -26.33 8.36 3.23
CA ARG A 53 -27.35 7.76 4.10
C ARG A 53 -28.75 8.29 3.82
N SER A 54 -28.95 9.01 2.71
CA SER A 54 -30.21 9.72 2.41
C SER A 54 -31.40 8.79 2.15
N GLY A 55 -31.18 7.49 1.93
CA GLY A 55 -32.24 6.53 1.64
C GLY A 55 -32.98 6.83 0.33
N ALA A 56 -32.35 7.57 -0.58
CA ALA A 56 -32.92 7.91 -1.87
C ALA A 56 -33.01 6.65 -2.78
N LEU A 57 -34.15 5.95 -2.70
CA LEU A 57 -34.51 4.79 -3.52
C LEU A 57 -34.95 5.20 -4.93
N GLY A 58 -34.18 6.06 -5.59
CA GLY A 58 -34.35 6.27 -7.03
C GLY A 58 -34.08 4.94 -7.74
N VAL A 59 -34.87 4.61 -8.77
CA VAL A 59 -34.50 3.56 -9.73
C VAL A 59 -33.10 3.94 -10.22
N ASP A 60 -32.12 3.05 -10.05
CA ASP A 60 -30.69 3.22 -10.38
C ASP A 60 -29.80 3.96 -9.36
N ALA A 61 -30.32 4.47 -8.24
CA ALA A 61 -29.51 5.18 -7.23
C ALA A 61 -28.41 4.31 -6.60
N GLN A 62 -28.71 3.02 -6.37
CA GLN A 62 -27.74 2.06 -5.86
C GLN A 62 -26.61 1.81 -6.86
N GLU A 63 -26.94 1.63 -8.15
CA GLU A 63 -25.96 1.35 -9.19
C GLU A 63 -25.04 2.55 -9.40
N SER A 64 -25.60 3.76 -9.51
CA SER A 64 -24.84 5.00 -9.61
C SER A 64 -23.92 5.23 -8.40
N LEU A 65 -24.39 4.93 -7.18
CA LEU A 65 -23.56 5.02 -5.99
C LEU A 65 -22.41 4.01 -6.01
N LEU A 66 -22.68 2.76 -6.36
CA LEU A 66 -21.67 1.71 -6.45
C LEU A 66 -20.62 2.01 -7.54
N GLU A 67 -21.03 2.50 -8.70
CA GLU A 67 -20.12 2.93 -9.77
C GLU A 67 -19.19 4.04 -9.31
N ARG A 68 -19.75 5.08 -8.67
CA ARG A 68 -18.97 6.21 -8.15
C ARG A 68 -17.97 5.76 -7.09
N LEU A 69 -18.40 4.98 -6.09
CA LEU A 69 -17.51 4.45 -5.06
C LEU A 69 -16.42 3.55 -5.65
N SER A 70 -16.76 2.71 -6.62
CA SER A 70 -15.79 1.86 -7.30
C SER A 70 -14.76 2.67 -8.10
N GLN A 71 -15.17 3.76 -8.72
CA GLN A 71 -14.27 4.65 -9.46
C GLN A 71 -13.31 5.37 -8.50
N GLU A 72 -13.84 5.94 -7.42
CA GLU A 72 -13.05 6.65 -6.39
C GLU A 72 -12.02 5.73 -5.72
N GLU A 73 -12.42 4.52 -5.32
CA GLU A 73 -11.51 3.49 -4.79
C GLU A 73 -10.40 3.12 -5.80
N GLY A 74 -10.77 3.01 -7.08
CA GLY A 74 -9.85 2.69 -8.17
C GLY A 74 -8.81 3.79 -8.39
N GLU A 75 -9.22 5.06 -8.39
CA GLU A 75 -8.32 6.21 -8.51
C GLU A 75 -7.40 6.32 -7.29
N ARG A 76 -7.95 6.20 -6.09
CA ARG A 76 -7.20 6.24 -4.84
C ARG A 76 -6.14 5.14 -4.78
N SER A 77 -6.50 3.91 -5.15
CA SER A 77 -5.58 2.77 -5.18
C SER A 77 -4.41 2.99 -6.13
N LYS A 78 -4.63 3.63 -7.28
CA LYS A 78 -3.56 3.96 -8.23
C LYS A 78 -2.59 4.97 -7.63
N VAL A 79 -3.09 6.04 -7.01
CA VAL A 79 -2.28 7.10 -6.40
C VAL A 79 -1.39 6.54 -5.29
N ILE A 80 -1.97 5.80 -4.34
CA ILE A 80 -1.21 5.24 -3.21
C ILE A 80 -0.13 4.26 -3.70
N ARG A 81 -0.43 3.49 -4.75
CA ARG A 81 0.54 2.58 -5.35
C ARG A 81 1.72 3.30 -5.99
N GLU A 82 1.47 4.39 -6.72
CA GLU A 82 2.57 5.19 -7.27
C GLU A 82 3.38 5.90 -6.18
N GLN A 83 2.74 6.39 -5.12
CA GLN A 83 3.45 6.93 -3.95
C GLN A 83 4.37 5.88 -3.31
N GLY A 84 3.87 4.66 -3.10
CA GLY A 84 4.69 3.54 -2.60
C GLY A 84 5.85 3.20 -3.53
N ARG A 85 5.63 3.30 -4.86
CA ARG A 85 6.70 3.08 -5.84
C ARG A 85 7.75 4.19 -5.80
N VAL A 86 7.34 5.45 -5.65
CA VAL A 86 8.28 6.58 -5.48
C VAL A 86 9.07 6.41 -4.18
N PHE A 87 8.40 6.07 -3.08
CA PHE A 87 9.02 5.83 -1.79
C PHE A 87 10.12 4.74 -1.85
N LEU A 88 9.87 3.62 -2.54
CA LEU A 88 10.86 2.55 -2.69
C LEU A 88 12.02 2.88 -3.67
N ASN A 89 11.88 3.93 -4.49
CA ASN A 89 12.90 4.36 -5.45
C ASN A 89 13.59 5.68 -5.06
N ALA A 90 13.24 6.26 -3.91
CA ALA A 90 13.86 7.46 -3.37
C ALA A 90 15.19 7.12 -2.68
#